data_AF-A0A140NKD3-F1
#
_entry.id   AF-A0A140NKD3-F1
#
_cell.length_a   1.000
_cell.length_b   1.000
_cell.length_c   1.000
_cell.angle_alpha   90.00
_cell.angle_beta   90.00
_cell.angle_gamma   90.00
#
_symmetry.space_group_name_H-M   'P 1'
#
loop_
_entity.id
_entity.type
_entity.pdbx_description
1 polymer ?
#
loop_
_entity_poly.entity_id
_entity_poly.type
_entity_poly.pdbx_seq_one_letter_code
_entity_poly.pdbx_strand_id
1 'polypeptide(L)'
;MAIDTRLLRQEQADKAQLIVLNENNIQPIFIGGADVGFEQQGTVTRAVIAVLSWPDLQLVEYQIARIPTQLPYIPGLLSFREVPGLMAAWQQLHHKPELVLVDGQGIAHPRRFGVACHFGLQADVPTIGVAKSRLYGDYEAVNEAPGSFQPLRHGEDQLGWVLRSKKRCNPLFISPGHKMSVSASREWVERCLKGVSAT
;
A
#
# COMPACT_ATOMS: atom_id res chain seq x y z
N MET A 1 9.95 -27.62 8.48
CA MET A 1 10.69 -27.24 7.26
C MET A 1 11.34 -25.89 7.51
N ALA A 2 12.63 -25.75 7.25
CA ALA A 2 13.30 -24.45 7.34
C ALA A 2 12.84 -23.58 6.16
N ILE A 3 12.44 -22.34 6.44
CA ILE A 3 12.04 -21.39 5.39
C ILE A 3 13.31 -20.90 4.69
N ASP A 4 13.47 -21.19 3.39
CA ASP A 4 14.58 -20.63 2.63
C ASP A 4 14.28 -19.17 2.26
N THR A 5 14.77 -18.27 3.12
CA THR A 5 14.60 -16.82 2.94
C THR A 5 15.31 -16.28 1.70
N ARG A 6 16.24 -17.02 1.08
CA ARG A 6 16.89 -16.60 -0.18
C ARG A 6 15.92 -16.75 -1.34
N LEU A 7 15.17 -17.85 -1.40
CA LEU A 7 14.16 -18.07 -2.43
C LEU A 7 13.07 -17.00 -2.39
N LEU A 8 12.57 -16.66 -1.20
CA LEU A 8 11.56 -15.60 -1.06
C LEU A 8 12.08 -14.22 -1.47
N ARG A 9 13.37 -13.91 -1.19
CA ARG A 9 13.99 -12.67 -1.64
C ARG A 9 14.19 -12.63 -3.15
N GLN A 10 14.53 -13.77 -3.76
CA GLN A 10 14.63 -13.91 -5.20
C GLN A 10 13.25 -13.69 -5.84
N GLU A 11 12.21 -14.31 -5.29
CA GLU A 11 10.83 -14.13 -5.75
C GLU A 11 10.38 -12.66 -5.68
N GLN A 12 10.76 -11.90 -4.65
CA GLN A 12 10.50 -10.45 -4.62
C GLN A 12 11.21 -9.72 -5.76
N ALA A 13 12.48 -10.05 -6.03
CA ALA A 13 13.25 -9.40 -7.08
C ALA A 13 12.67 -9.69 -8.46
N ASP A 14 12.25 -10.93 -8.70
CA ASP A 14 11.64 -11.37 -9.95
C ASP A 14 10.27 -10.69 -10.15
N LYS A 15 9.40 -10.74 -9.13
CA LYS A 15 8.08 -10.10 -9.18
C LYS A 15 8.16 -8.57 -9.23
N ALA A 16 9.21 -7.95 -8.69
CA ALA A 16 9.43 -6.50 -8.81
C ALA A 16 9.51 -6.06 -10.27
N GLN A 17 10.06 -6.89 -11.16
CA GLN A 17 10.14 -6.58 -12.60
C GLN A 17 8.77 -6.56 -13.29
N LEU A 18 7.75 -7.16 -12.67
CA LEU A 18 6.38 -7.18 -13.17
C LEU A 18 5.55 -5.98 -12.70
N ILE A 19 6.13 -5.10 -11.87
CA ILE A 19 5.44 -3.92 -11.38
C ILE A 19 5.36 -2.86 -12.48
N VAL A 20 4.12 -2.51 -12.83
CA VAL A 20 3.84 -1.46 -13.82
C VAL A 20 3.72 -0.11 -13.13
N LEU A 21 4.59 0.83 -13.50
CA LEU A 21 4.61 2.21 -13.00
C LEU A 21 4.28 3.18 -14.12
N ASN A 22 3.00 3.30 -14.46
CA ASN A 22 2.53 4.18 -15.53
C ASN A 22 1.43 5.12 -15.04
N GLU A 23 1.29 6.25 -15.74
CA GLU A 23 0.15 7.14 -15.55
C GLU A 23 -1.12 6.42 -16.02
N ASN A 24 -2.09 6.27 -15.12
CA ASN A 24 -3.39 5.70 -15.44
C ASN A 24 -4.48 6.74 -15.16
N ASN A 25 -5.30 7.02 -16.16
CA ASN A 25 -6.47 7.88 -16.04
C ASN A 25 -7.63 7.10 -15.39
N ILE A 26 -7.42 6.68 -14.14
CA ILE A 26 -8.41 5.89 -13.40
C ILE A 26 -9.57 6.82 -13.03
N GLN A 27 -10.79 6.37 -13.28
CA GLN A 27 -12.03 7.01 -12.83
C GLN A 27 -12.79 5.99 -11.98
N PRO A 28 -12.34 5.76 -10.72
CA PRO A 28 -12.90 4.70 -9.90
C PRO A 28 -14.33 5.05 -9.50
N ILE A 29 -15.20 4.04 -9.48
CA ILE A 29 -16.49 4.12 -8.79
C ILE A 29 -16.27 3.81 -7.31
N PHE A 30 -15.32 2.91 -7.03
CA PHE A 30 -14.99 2.47 -5.69
C PHE A 30 -13.48 2.56 -5.41
N ILE A 31 -13.14 3.03 -4.21
CA ILE A 31 -11.76 3.01 -3.69
C ILE A 31 -11.70 2.07 -2.49
N GLY A 32 -10.66 1.24 -2.45
CA GLY A 32 -10.36 0.32 -1.37
C GLY A 32 -9.37 0.92 -0.36
N GLY A 33 -9.61 0.68 0.92
CA GLY A 33 -8.62 0.81 1.99
C GLY A 33 -8.30 -0.56 2.55
N ALA A 34 -7.03 -0.94 2.58
CA ALA A 34 -6.57 -2.25 3.04
C ALA A 34 -5.59 -2.13 4.20
N ASP A 35 -5.79 -2.94 5.24
CA ASP A 35 -4.93 -3.01 6.42
C ASP A 35 -4.78 -4.46 6.88
N VAL A 36 -3.64 -4.78 7.49
CA VAL A 36 -3.34 -6.12 8.00
C VAL A 36 -2.72 -6.01 9.39
N GLY A 37 -3.29 -6.78 10.31
CA GLY A 37 -2.77 -6.96 11.65
C GLY A 37 -2.55 -8.44 11.98
N PHE A 38 -1.96 -8.67 13.14
CA PHE A 38 -1.71 -10.00 13.66
C PHE A 38 -2.41 -10.18 15.02
N GLU A 39 -3.17 -11.26 15.15
CA GLU A 39 -3.83 -11.67 16.39
C GLU A 39 -3.07 -12.87 17.01
N GLN A 40 -3.42 -13.22 18.26
CA GLN A 40 -2.91 -14.42 18.94
C GLN A 40 -1.37 -14.56 18.89
N GLN A 41 -0.65 -13.51 19.31
CA GLN A 41 0.81 -13.48 19.31
C GLN A 41 1.45 -13.77 17.94
N GLY A 42 0.72 -13.51 16.84
CA GLY A 42 1.24 -13.65 15.49
C GLY A 42 0.86 -14.93 14.78
N THR A 43 0.07 -15.82 15.38
CA THR A 43 -0.38 -17.07 14.75
C THR A 43 -1.56 -16.88 13.80
N VAL A 44 -2.28 -15.77 13.91
CA VAL A 44 -3.40 -15.42 13.03
C VAL A 44 -3.11 -14.11 12.30
N THR A 45 -3.12 -14.14 10.97
CA THR A 45 -3.14 -12.94 10.14
C THR A 45 -4.58 -12.50 9.99
N ARG A 46 -4.88 -11.25 10.36
CA ARG A 46 -6.19 -10.62 10.15
C ARG A 46 -6.04 -9.48 9.16
N ALA A 47 -6.73 -9.58 8.04
CA ALA A 47 -6.76 -8.54 7.02
C ALA A 47 -8.17 -7.96 6.89
N VAL A 48 -8.26 -6.67 6.59
CA VAL A 48 -9.51 -5.99 6.26
C VAL A 48 -9.33 -5.23 4.95
N ILE A 49 -10.37 -5.28 4.11
CA ILE A 49 -10.50 -4.37 2.97
C ILE A 49 -11.86 -3.69 3.09
N ALA A 50 -11.85 -2.37 3.22
CA ALA A 50 -13.03 -1.51 3.16
C ALA A 50 -13.16 -0.92 1.76
N VAL A 51 -14.38 -0.91 1.22
CA VAL A 51 -14.73 -0.36 -0.09
C VAL A 51 -15.56 0.88 0.15
N LEU A 52 -15.12 2.00 -0.41
CA LEU A 52 -15.75 3.30 -0.30
C LEU A 52 -16.23 3.77 -1.67
N SER A 53 -17.37 4.44 -1.74
CA SER A 53 -17.80 5.14 -2.95
C SER A 53 -16.83 6.28 -3.27
N TRP A 54 -16.66 6.56 -4.56
CA TRP A 54 -15.93 7.74 -5.02
C TRP A 54 -16.89 8.68 -5.77
N PRO A 55 -16.87 10.00 -5.51
CA PRO A 55 -15.92 10.75 -4.68
C PRO A 55 -16.31 10.93 -3.20
N ASP A 56 -17.51 10.50 -2.80
CA ASP A 56 -18.09 10.83 -1.48
C ASP A 56 -17.45 10.11 -0.29
N LEU A 57 -16.63 9.08 -0.56
CA LEU A 57 -15.95 8.24 0.45
C LEU A 57 -16.92 7.63 1.48
N GLN A 58 -18.13 7.27 1.05
CA GLN A 58 -19.09 6.56 1.90
C GLN A 58 -18.76 5.07 1.92
N LEU A 59 -18.79 4.44 3.09
CA LEU A 59 -18.55 3.01 3.21
C LEU A 59 -19.67 2.22 2.49
N VAL A 60 -19.28 1.40 1.52
CA VAL A 60 -20.18 0.54 0.73
C VAL A 60 -20.15 -0.88 1.28
N GLU A 61 -18.95 -1.40 1.52
CA GLU A 61 -18.72 -2.79 1.95
C GLU A 61 -17.42 -2.86 2.73
N TYR A 62 -17.27 -3.84 3.62
CA TYR A 62 -15.95 -4.27 4.08
C TYR A 62 -15.93 -5.77 4.31
N GLN A 63 -14.77 -6.38 4.10
CA GLN A 63 -14.55 -7.81 4.36
C GLN A 63 -13.36 -8.00 5.28
N ILE A 64 -13.47 -8.96 6.19
CA ILE A 64 -12.41 -9.31 7.14
C ILE A 64 -12.08 -10.78 6.95
N ALA A 65 -10.81 -11.06 6.66
CA ALA A 65 -10.30 -12.43 6.66
C ALA A 65 -9.44 -12.68 7.90
N ARG A 66 -9.59 -13.86 8.48
CA ARG A 66 -8.69 -14.41 9.50
C ARG A 66 -8.17 -15.74 9.00
N ILE A 67 -6.85 -15.84 8.83
CA ILE A 67 -6.21 -17.05 8.35
C ILE A 67 -5.01 -17.39 9.25
N PRO A 68 -4.60 -18.67 9.31
CA PRO A 68 -3.35 -19.05 9.95
C PRO A 68 -2.17 -18.31 9.31
N THR A 69 -1.31 -17.72 10.13
CA THR A 69 -0.07 -17.08 9.68
C THR A 69 0.87 -18.15 9.13
N GLN A 70 1.23 -18.04 7.85
CA GLN A 70 2.07 -19.04 7.18
C GLN A 70 3.57 -18.77 7.31
N LEU A 71 3.97 -17.54 7.66
CA LEU A 71 5.36 -17.11 7.75
C LEU A 71 5.65 -16.41 9.10
N PRO A 72 6.75 -16.73 9.80
CA PRO A 72 7.21 -15.92 10.92
C PRO A 72 7.60 -14.51 10.46
N TYR A 73 7.75 -13.60 11.41
CA TYR A 73 8.24 -12.25 11.12
C TYR A 73 9.70 -12.29 10.65
N ILE A 74 9.93 -11.87 9.41
CA ILE A 74 11.27 -11.74 8.82
C ILE A 74 11.37 -10.35 8.18
N PRO A 75 12.28 -9.48 8.66
CA PRO A 75 12.46 -8.13 8.09
C PRO A 75 12.66 -8.16 6.57
N GLY A 76 11.88 -7.34 5.85
CA GLY A 76 11.90 -7.26 4.40
C GLY A 76 11.08 -8.32 3.64
N LEU A 77 10.45 -9.27 4.35
CA LEU A 77 9.56 -10.29 3.78
C LEU A 77 8.13 -10.22 4.33
N LEU A 78 7.78 -9.11 5.00
CA LEU A 78 6.49 -8.95 5.68
C LEU A 78 5.29 -9.16 4.73
N SER A 79 5.40 -8.75 3.46
CA SER A 79 4.34 -8.94 2.47
C SER A 79 3.91 -10.40 2.31
N PHE A 80 4.81 -11.37 2.40
CA PHE A 80 4.46 -12.79 2.29
C PHE A 80 3.61 -13.28 3.47
N ARG A 81 3.71 -12.57 4.59
CA ARG A 81 2.94 -12.85 5.80
C ARG A 81 1.54 -12.22 5.75
N GLU A 82 1.41 -11.09 5.05
CA GLU A 82 0.21 -10.24 5.02
C GLU A 82 -0.70 -10.51 3.81
N VAL A 83 -0.12 -10.65 2.61
CA VAL A 83 -0.84 -10.75 1.34
C VAL A 83 -1.79 -11.94 1.29
N PRO A 84 -1.49 -13.14 1.84
CA PRO A 84 -2.47 -14.21 1.88
C PRO A 84 -3.77 -13.81 2.61
N GLY A 85 -3.67 -13.00 3.67
CA GLY A 85 -4.83 -12.46 4.38
C GLY A 85 -5.58 -11.44 3.53
N LEU A 86 -4.86 -10.51 2.88
CA LEU A 86 -5.46 -9.53 1.97
C LEU A 86 -6.19 -10.21 0.81
N MET A 87 -5.62 -11.25 0.22
CA MET A 87 -6.26 -11.98 -0.88
C MET A 87 -7.50 -12.74 -0.42
N ALA A 88 -7.49 -13.30 0.79
CA ALA A 88 -8.68 -13.91 1.38
C ALA A 88 -9.80 -12.89 1.64
N ALA A 89 -9.46 -11.67 2.10
CA ALA A 89 -10.44 -10.59 2.26
C ALA A 89 -10.93 -10.09 0.88
N TRP A 90 -10.01 -9.93 -0.07
CA TRP A 90 -10.31 -9.53 -1.45
C TRP A 90 -11.31 -10.48 -2.07
N GLN A 91 -11.09 -11.79 -2.01
CA GLN A 91 -11.97 -12.80 -2.60
C GLN A 91 -13.42 -12.76 -2.07
N GLN A 92 -13.64 -12.26 -0.85
CA GLN A 92 -14.97 -12.13 -0.26
C GLN A 92 -15.72 -10.87 -0.73
N LEU A 93 -15.02 -9.89 -1.31
CA LEU A 93 -15.65 -8.64 -1.76
C LEU A 93 -16.61 -8.88 -2.93
N HIS A 94 -17.83 -8.36 -2.80
CA HIS A 94 -18.77 -8.30 -3.89
C HIS A 94 -18.42 -7.13 -4.83
N HIS A 95 -18.06 -5.98 -4.26
CA HIS A 95 -17.62 -4.80 -5.02
C HIS A 95 -16.09 -4.73 -5.05
N LYS A 96 -15.50 -4.88 -6.24
CA LYS A 96 -14.05 -4.79 -6.43
C LYS A 96 -13.66 -3.33 -6.68
N PRO A 97 -12.94 -2.66 -5.76
CA PRO A 97 -12.48 -1.30 -6.00
C PRO A 97 -11.46 -1.22 -7.13
N GLU A 98 -11.50 -0.16 -7.93
CA GLU A 98 -10.58 0.05 -9.05
C GLU A 98 -9.25 0.71 -8.62
N LEU A 99 -9.13 1.11 -7.37
CA LEU A 99 -7.91 1.60 -6.74
C LEU A 99 -7.88 1.19 -5.26
N VAL A 100 -6.77 0.66 -4.78
CA VAL A 100 -6.62 0.27 -3.36
C VAL A 100 -5.43 0.97 -2.69
N LEU A 101 -5.70 1.68 -1.60
CA LEU A 101 -4.69 2.22 -0.69
C LEU A 101 -4.39 1.18 0.38
N VAL A 102 -3.13 0.77 0.50
CA VAL A 102 -2.68 -0.27 1.43
C VAL A 102 -1.86 0.38 2.54
N ASP A 103 -2.17 0.11 3.81
CA ASP A 103 -1.34 0.50 4.96
C ASP A 103 -0.01 -0.26 4.91
N GLY A 104 1.01 0.39 4.36
CA GLY A 104 2.28 -0.24 4.04
C GLY A 104 2.99 0.39 2.86
N GLN A 105 4.11 -0.21 2.45
CA GLN A 105 4.96 0.33 1.38
C GLN A 105 4.60 -0.29 0.01
N GLY A 106 4.75 0.50 -1.05
CA GLY A 106 4.82 0.04 -2.43
C GLY A 106 6.28 -0.15 -2.85
N ILE A 107 6.73 0.56 -3.90
CA ILE A 107 8.11 0.49 -4.38
C ILE A 107 9.15 1.09 -3.42
N ALA A 108 8.72 1.82 -2.38
CA ALA A 108 9.58 2.31 -1.28
C ALA A 108 10.04 1.16 -0.35
N HIS A 109 10.70 0.17 -0.95
CA HIS A 109 11.16 -1.07 -0.36
C HIS A 109 12.57 -1.37 -0.91
N PRO A 110 13.47 -2.04 -0.13
CA PRO A 110 14.81 -2.38 -0.60
C PRO A 110 14.87 -3.17 -1.91
N ARG A 111 13.79 -3.88 -2.24
CA ARG A 111 13.63 -4.68 -3.48
C ARG A 111 12.54 -4.16 -4.41
N ARG A 112 12.08 -2.91 -4.23
CA ARG A 112 10.96 -2.32 -5.00
C ARG A 112 9.64 -3.11 -4.97
N PHE A 113 9.47 -3.95 -3.95
CA PHE A 113 8.35 -4.89 -3.84
C PHE A 113 7.80 -4.97 -2.41
N GLY A 114 7.16 -3.88 -1.97
CA GLY A 114 6.42 -3.84 -0.70
C GLY A 114 5.05 -4.53 -0.79
N VAL A 115 4.29 -4.48 0.32
CA VAL A 115 2.96 -5.11 0.41
C VAL A 115 1.97 -4.57 -0.61
N ALA A 116 2.00 -3.27 -0.92
CA ALA A 116 1.10 -2.69 -1.92
C ALA A 116 1.43 -3.19 -3.34
N CYS A 117 2.72 -3.36 -3.66
CA CYS A 117 3.16 -3.98 -4.92
C CYS A 117 2.71 -5.42 -5.00
N HIS A 118 2.96 -6.19 -3.94
CA HIS A 118 2.68 -7.63 -3.92
C HIS A 118 1.17 -7.89 -4.01
N PHE A 119 0.37 -7.21 -3.20
CA PHE A 119 -1.09 -7.32 -3.28
C PHE A 119 -1.61 -6.86 -4.64
N GLY A 120 -1.18 -5.69 -5.13
CA GLY A 120 -1.64 -5.15 -6.41
C GLY A 120 -1.31 -6.04 -7.61
N LEU A 121 -0.11 -6.64 -7.62
CA LEU A 121 0.28 -7.60 -8.65
C LEU A 121 -0.58 -8.87 -8.59
N GLN A 122 -0.86 -9.38 -7.39
CA GLN A 122 -1.62 -10.63 -7.23
C GLN A 122 -3.13 -10.46 -7.46
N ALA A 123 -3.68 -9.31 -7.07
CA ALA A 123 -5.09 -8.95 -7.30
C ALA A 123 -5.34 -8.28 -8.66
N ASP A 124 -4.28 -7.99 -9.42
CA ASP A 124 -4.27 -7.29 -10.71
C ASP A 124 -4.97 -5.91 -10.70
N VAL A 125 -4.90 -5.20 -9.56
CA VAL A 125 -5.56 -3.91 -9.32
C VAL A 125 -4.54 -2.79 -9.09
N PRO A 126 -4.83 -1.54 -9.51
CA PRO A 126 -4.04 -0.39 -9.11
C PRO A 126 -3.91 -0.24 -7.59
N THR A 127 -2.69 -0.05 -7.10
CA THR A 127 -2.43 0.08 -5.67
C THR A 127 -1.48 1.22 -5.32
N ILE A 128 -1.66 1.79 -4.14
CA ILE A 128 -0.78 2.78 -3.52
C ILE A 128 -0.45 2.31 -2.11
N GLY A 129 0.83 2.29 -1.76
CA GLY A 129 1.27 2.11 -0.38
C GLY A 129 1.24 3.44 0.36
N VAL A 130 0.60 3.47 1.54
CA VAL A 130 0.56 4.62 2.45
C VAL A 130 1.04 4.16 3.82
N ALA A 131 2.28 4.47 4.18
CA ALA A 131 2.89 4.06 5.43
C ALA A 131 3.07 5.22 6.42
N LYS A 132 3.14 4.88 7.71
CA LYS A 132 3.32 5.84 8.84
C LYS A 132 4.79 6.07 9.22
N SER A 133 5.70 5.31 8.62
CA SER A 133 7.14 5.39 8.85
C SER A 133 7.92 5.05 7.60
N ARG A 134 9.16 5.52 7.54
CA ARG A 134 10.09 5.22 6.45
C ARG A 134 10.62 3.80 6.59
N LEU A 135 10.51 3.01 5.52
CA LEU A 135 11.22 1.72 5.40
C LEU A 135 12.51 1.85 4.60
N TYR A 136 12.48 2.58 3.49
CA TYR A 136 13.60 2.68 2.55
C TYR A 136 13.59 4.03 1.81
N GLY A 137 14.76 4.43 1.30
CA GLY A 137 15.00 5.72 0.68
C GLY A 137 15.30 6.82 1.70
N ASP A 138 15.65 7.99 1.20
CA ASP A 138 16.03 9.20 1.92
C ASP A 138 15.15 10.37 1.48
N TYR A 139 14.98 11.34 2.37
CA TYR A 139 14.13 12.51 2.14
C TYR A 139 14.62 13.69 2.98
N GLU A 140 14.38 14.89 2.48
CA GLU A 140 14.62 16.12 3.23
C GLU A 140 13.51 16.36 4.26
N ALA A 141 13.77 17.26 5.20
CA ALA A 141 12.75 17.66 6.17
C ALA A 141 11.51 18.23 5.45
N VAL A 142 10.35 17.69 5.80
CA VAL A 142 9.06 18.18 5.30
C VAL A 142 8.55 19.27 6.22
N ASN A 143 8.18 20.42 5.65
CA ASN A 143 7.58 21.54 6.38
C ASN A 143 6.36 21.11 7.23
N GLU A 144 6.08 21.88 8.28
CA GLU A 144 5.00 21.56 9.23
C GLU A 144 3.60 21.79 8.69
N ALA A 145 3.45 22.62 7.64
CA ALA A 145 2.16 22.97 7.06
C ALA A 145 1.52 21.73 6.39
N PRO A 146 0.24 21.41 6.69
CA PRO A 146 -0.48 20.37 5.97
C PRO A 146 -0.43 20.56 4.45
N GLY A 147 -0.24 19.48 3.71
CA GLY A 147 -0.03 19.50 2.26
C GLY A 147 1.43 19.72 1.83
N SER A 148 2.35 20.02 2.76
CA SER A 148 3.78 20.05 2.42
C SER A 148 4.28 18.65 2.09
N PHE A 149 5.13 18.52 1.08
CA PHE A 149 5.72 17.24 0.70
C PHE A 149 7.17 17.36 0.25
N GLN A 150 7.90 16.26 0.34
CA GLN A 150 9.24 16.07 -0.23
C GLN A 150 9.29 14.77 -1.03
N PRO A 151 10.13 14.67 -2.09
CA PRO A 151 10.33 13.40 -2.76
C PRO A 151 11.05 12.42 -1.83
N LEU A 152 10.63 11.15 -1.87
CA LEU A 152 11.37 10.04 -1.25
C LEU A 152 12.25 9.41 -2.32
N ARG A 153 13.56 9.39 -2.13
CA ARG A 153 14.53 8.99 -3.16
C ARG A 153 15.48 7.89 -2.71
N HIS A 154 16.07 7.17 -3.66
CA HIS A 154 17.25 6.35 -3.42
C HIS A 154 18.24 6.57 -4.58
N GLY A 155 19.26 7.39 -4.33
CA GLY A 155 20.06 7.98 -5.41
C GLY A 155 19.17 8.85 -6.30
N GLU A 156 19.26 8.67 -7.61
CA GLU A 156 18.46 9.41 -8.58
C GLU A 156 17.00 8.93 -8.67
N ASP A 157 16.72 7.70 -8.22
CA ASP A 157 15.40 7.09 -8.30
C ASP A 157 14.44 7.71 -7.30
N GLN A 158 13.34 8.30 -7.78
CA GLN A 158 12.24 8.69 -6.92
C GLN A 158 11.32 7.49 -6.65
N LEU A 159 11.22 7.10 -5.38
CA LEU A 159 10.42 5.96 -4.92
C LEU A 159 8.99 6.35 -4.51
N GLY A 160 8.76 7.63 -4.28
CA GLY A 160 7.51 8.09 -3.70
C GLY A 160 7.60 9.51 -3.16
N TRP A 161 6.79 9.77 -2.13
CA TRP A 161 6.62 11.07 -1.51
C TRP A 161 6.54 10.94 0.01
N VAL A 162 6.99 11.96 0.70
CA VAL A 162 6.79 12.14 2.14
C VAL A 162 5.85 13.32 2.31
N LEU A 163 4.62 13.07 2.78
CA LEU A 163 3.54 14.05 2.83
C LEU A 163 3.17 14.40 4.27
N ARG A 164 3.16 15.69 4.59
CA ARG A 164 2.57 16.21 5.83
C ARG A 164 1.05 16.26 5.67
N SER A 165 0.35 15.19 6.03
CA SER A 165 -1.12 15.16 5.97
C SER A 165 -1.79 16.01 7.06
N LYS A 166 -1.18 16.09 8.25
CA LYS A 166 -1.72 16.81 9.40
C LYS A 166 -0.62 17.54 10.17
N LYS A 167 -0.95 18.72 10.69
CA LYS A 167 -0.04 19.54 11.50
C LYS A 167 0.35 18.79 12.79
N ARG A 168 1.65 18.80 13.14
CA ARG A 168 2.22 18.12 14.32
C ARG A 168 2.05 16.59 14.35
N CYS A 169 1.76 15.95 13.21
CA CYS A 169 1.77 14.49 13.08
C CYS A 169 2.95 14.04 12.24
N ASN A 170 3.43 12.81 12.44
CA ASN A 170 4.41 12.19 11.55
C ASN A 170 3.90 12.21 10.10
N PRO A 171 4.78 12.44 9.11
CA PRO A 171 4.36 12.45 7.73
C PRO A 171 3.99 11.05 7.24
N LEU A 172 3.17 10.99 6.21
CA LEU A 172 2.87 9.77 5.47
C LEU A 172 3.97 9.52 4.44
N PHE A 173 4.34 8.25 4.25
CA PHE A 173 5.24 7.81 3.20
C PHE A 173 4.39 7.13 2.13
N ILE A 174 4.28 7.77 0.97
CA ILE A 174 3.42 7.36 -0.13
C ILE A 174 4.30 6.82 -1.24
N SER A 175 4.02 5.61 -1.72
CA SER A 175 4.72 5.04 -2.88
C SER A 175 3.77 4.23 -3.75
N PRO A 176 3.93 4.27 -5.08
CA PRO A 176 3.09 3.46 -5.96
C PRO A 176 3.32 1.97 -5.68
N GLY A 177 2.23 1.19 -5.78
CA GLY A 177 2.26 -0.26 -5.73
C GLY A 177 2.33 -0.85 -7.13
N HIS A 178 1.19 -1.20 -7.71
CA HIS A 178 1.05 -1.73 -9.06
C HIS A 178 0.12 -0.85 -9.91
N LYS A 179 0.34 -0.75 -11.22
CA LYS A 179 -0.44 0.06 -12.18
C LYS A 179 -0.65 1.50 -11.69
N MET A 180 0.42 2.13 -11.18
CA MET A 180 0.34 3.46 -10.58
C MET A 180 1.66 4.22 -10.76
N SER A 181 1.58 5.47 -11.20
CA SER A 181 2.73 6.37 -11.32
C SER A 181 3.10 6.96 -9.95
N VAL A 182 4.36 7.40 -9.83
CA VAL A 182 4.84 8.10 -8.61
C VAL A 182 4.06 9.39 -8.40
N SER A 183 3.85 10.20 -9.45
CA SER A 183 3.04 11.43 -9.44
C SER A 183 1.61 11.17 -8.96
N ALA A 184 0.87 10.30 -9.66
CA ALA A 184 -0.53 10.04 -9.36
C ALA A 184 -0.73 9.41 -7.98
N SER A 185 0.23 8.64 -7.46
CA SER A 185 0.13 8.05 -6.12
C SER A 185 -0.08 9.09 -5.02
N ARG A 186 0.62 10.24 -5.05
CA ARG A 186 0.43 11.33 -4.09
C ARG A 186 -0.90 12.04 -4.33
N GLU A 187 -1.23 12.32 -5.60
CA GLU A 187 -2.46 13.02 -5.94
C GLU A 187 -3.70 12.27 -5.46
N TRP A 188 -3.76 10.95 -5.65
CA TRP A 188 -4.86 10.13 -5.15
C TRP A 188 -4.97 10.15 -3.64
N VAL A 189 -3.84 10.04 -2.92
CA VAL A 189 -3.84 10.12 -1.45
C VAL A 189 -4.31 11.51 -0.99
N GLU A 190 -3.87 12.59 -1.62
CA GLU A 190 -4.33 13.95 -1.29
C GLU A 190 -5.83 14.14 -1.56
N ARG A 191 -6.35 13.58 -2.66
CA ARG A 191 -7.79 13.61 -2.97
C ARG A 191 -8.60 12.86 -1.91
N CYS A 192 -8.13 11.70 -1.46
CA CYS A 192 -8.76 10.95 -0.37
C CYS A 192 -8.69 11.69 0.98
N LEU A 193 -7.60 12.41 1.27
CA LEU A 193 -7.44 13.16 2.52
C LEU A 193 -8.34 14.39 2.61
N LYS A 194 -8.63 15.04 1.48
CA LYS A 194 -9.47 16.24 1.47
C LYS A 194 -10.92 15.92 1.82
N GLY A 195 -11.38 14.70 1.54
CA GLY A 195 -12.80 14.33 1.54
C GLY A 195 -13.51 15.21 0.51
N VAL A 196 -14.08 14.67 -0.56
CA VAL A 196 -14.70 15.54 -1.56
C VAL A 196 -16.00 16.11 -0.99
N SER A 197 -15.90 17.23 -0.27
CA SER A 197 -16.95 18.24 -0.23
C SER A 197 -16.68 19.16 -1.42
N ALA A 198 -17.05 18.70 -2.62
CA ALA A 198 -17.28 19.62 -3.72
C ALA A 198 -18.55 20.40 -3.36
N THR A 199 -18.38 21.66 -2.96
CA THR A 199 -19.43 22.67 -3.13
C THR A 199 -19.21 23.32 -4.49
#